data_AF-U2FAI3-F1
#
_entry.id   AF-U2FAI3-F1
#
_cell.length_a   1.000
_cell.length_b   1.000
_cell.length_c   1.000
_cell.angle_alpha   90.00
_cell.angle_beta   90.00
_cell.angle_gamma   90.00
#
_symmetry.space_group_name_H-M   'P 1'
#
loop_
_entity.id
_entity.type
_entity.pdbx_description
1 polymer ?
#
loop_
_entity_poly.entity_id
_entity_poly.type
_entity_poly.pdbx_seq_one_letter_code
_entity_poly.pdbx_strand_id
1 'polypeptide(L)'
;MEAENIKTEKELIAFCEKLILKHEDDFKIFVSERSVLNHAQYKAVLTVIVPISAGEVVLKELMSLTPLLNFKNSSVDATDERGVDILNFDFTLDFMRSCLEDE
;
A
#
# COMPACT_ATOMS: atom_id res chain seq x y z
N MET A 1 -12.13 -10.64 7.06
CA MET A 1 -10.70 -10.55 7.44
C MET A 1 -10.48 -9.08 7.71
N GLU A 2 -10.70 -8.68 8.96
CA GLU A 2 -10.54 -7.29 9.42
C GLU A 2 -9.03 -6.99 9.51
N ALA A 3 -8.61 -5.77 9.16
CA ALA A 3 -7.20 -5.36 9.09
C ALA A 3 -6.42 -5.60 10.40
N GLU A 4 -7.14 -5.83 11.50
CA GLU A 4 -6.65 -6.09 12.86
C GLU A 4 -5.76 -7.34 13.00
N ASN A 5 -5.77 -8.27 12.03
CA ASN A 5 -4.95 -9.50 12.08
C ASN A 5 -3.71 -9.48 11.17
N ILE A 6 -3.39 -8.35 10.53
CA ILE A 6 -2.24 -8.26 9.62
C ILE A 6 -0.94 -8.14 10.43
N LYS A 7 -0.07 -9.16 10.35
CA LYS A 7 1.16 -9.24 11.15
C LYS A 7 2.44 -9.07 10.34
N THR A 8 2.34 -9.13 9.01
CA THR A 8 3.50 -9.09 8.11
C THR A 8 3.30 -8.13 6.93
N GLU A 9 4.41 -7.65 6.36
CA GLU A 9 4.41 -6.86 5.10
C GLU A 9 3.63 -7.60 4.01
N LYS A 10 3.86 -8.90 3.85
CA LYS A 10 3.24 -9.72 2.80
C LYS A 10 1.73 -9.80 2.94
N GLU A 11 1.23 -9.93 4.18
CA GLU A 11 -0.22 -9.94 4.44
C GLU A 11 -0.86 -8.59 4.15
N LEU A 12 -0.19 -7.48 4.48
CA LEU A 12 -0.72 -6.15 4.16
C LEU A 12 -0.76 -5.94 2.66
N ILE A 13 0.31 -6.27 1.93
CA ILE A 13 0.34 -6.14 0.47
C ILE A 13 -0.79 -6.95 -0.14
N ALA A 14 -0.94 -8.22 0.25
CA ALA A 14 -2.02 -9.06 -0.25
C ALA A 14 -3.42 -8.52 0.11
N PHE A 15 -3.55 -7.83 1.25
CA PHE A 15 -4.80 -7.16 1.62
C PHE A 15 -5.05 -5.91 0.76
N CYS A 16 -4.04 -5.06 0.54
CA CYS A 16 -4.11 -3.92 -0.37
C CYS A 16 -4.48 -4.35 -1.79
N GLU A 17 -3.84 -5.40 -2.32
CA GLU A 17 -4.17 -5.97 -3.63
C GLU A 17 -5.65 -6.38 -3.70
N LYS A 18 -6.15 -7.08 -2.68
CA LYS A 18 -7.57 -7.48 -2.61
C LYS A 18 -8.53 -6.28 -2.56
N LEU A 19 -8.14 -5.18 -1.91
CA LEU A 19 -8.96 -3.97 -1.88
C LEU A 19 -8.99 -3.30 -3.25
N ILE A 20 -7.83 -3.15 -3.90
CA ILE A 20 -7.72 -2.51 -5.21
C ILE A 20 -8.45 -3.33 -6.28
N LEU A 21 -8.31 -4.66 -6.26
CA LEU A 21 -8.98 -5.60 -7.19
C LEU A 21 -10.52 -5.52 -7.19
N LYS A 22 -11.14 -4.91 -6.18
CA LYS A 22 -12.59 -4.66 -6.20
C LYS A 22 -13.00 -3.56 -7.18
N HIS A 23 -12.05 -2.71 -7.55
CA HIS A 23 -12.29 -1.47 -8.28
C HIS A 23 -11.48 -1.37 -9.57
N GLU A 24 -10.29 -1.98 -9.61
CA GLU A 24 -9.36 -1.90 -10.73
C GLU A 24 -8.51 -3.17 -10.83
N ASP A 25 -8.41 -3.73 -12.03
CA ASP A 25 -7.58 -4.90 -12.35
C ASP A 25 -6.23 -4.52 -12.97
N ASP A 26 -6.12 -3.33 -13.56
CA ASP A 26 -4.87 -2.81 -14.11
C ASP A 26 -4.14 -1.91 -13.09
N PHE A 27 -3.56 -2.52 -12.06
CA PHE A 27 -2.78 -1.81 -11.04
C PHE A 27 -1.42 -2.44 -10.80
N LYS A 28 -0.51 -1.66 -10.20
CA LYS A 28 0.80 -2.16 -9.77
C LYS A 28 1.09 -1.70 -8.34
N ILE A 29 1.75 -2.56 -7.58
CA ILE A 29 2.21 -2.23 -6.22
C ILE A 29 3.71 -2.47 -6.17
N PHE A 30 4.44 -1.48 -5.66
CA PHE A 30 5.87 -1.55 -5.45
C PHE A 30 6.18 -1.28 -3.98
N VAL A 31 7.10 -2.07 -3.43
CA VAL A 31 7.69 -1.80 -2.12
C VAL A 31 9.10 -1.31 -2.33
N SER A 32 9.34 -0.07 -1.93
CA SER A 32 10.66 0.57 -1.93
C SER A 32 11.11 0.83 -0.49
N GLU A 33 12.42 1.04 -0.31
CA GLU A 33 13.04 1.50 0.95
C GLU A 33 12.56 0.75 2.21
N ARG A 34 13.07 -0.47 2.40
CA ARG A 34 12.83 -1.24 3.63
C ARG A 34 13.77 -0.77 4.73
N SER A 35 13.20 -0.37 5.87
CA SER A 35 13.93 0.12 7.03
C SER A 35 13.51 -0.64 8.28
N VAL A 36 14.48 -1.28 8.93
CA VAL A 36 14.30 -1.81 10.29
C VAL A 36 14.80 -0.74 11.25
N LEU A 37 13.90 -0.02 11.90
CA LEU A 37 14.26 1.06 12.82
C LEU A 37 14.79 0.53 14.14
N ASN A 38 14.27 -0.61 14.59
CA ASN A 38 14.73 -1.38 15.75
C ASN A 38 14.19 -2.81 15.65
N HIS A 39 14.51 -3.67 16.62
CA HIS A 39 14.04 -5.06 16.67
C HIS A 39 12.51 -5.22 16.65
N ALA A 40 11.77 -4.16 16.98
CA ALA A 40 10.32 -4.14 17.14
C ALA A 40 9.59 -3.27 16.10
N GLN A 41 10.28 -2.58 15.18
CA GLN A 41 9.62 -1.68 14.23
C GLN A 41 10.20 -1.81 12.83
N TYR A 42 9.30 -2.11 11.90
CA TYR A 42 9.56 -2.23 10.48
C TYR A 42 8.81 -1.14 9.72
N LYS A 43 9.51 -0.44 8.85
CA LYS A 43 8.93 0.54 7.93
C LYS A 43 9.30 0.21 6.49
N ALA A 44 8.36 0.43 5.59
CA ALA A 44 8.60 0.36 4.16
C ALA A 44 7.81 1.44 3.44
N VAL A 45 8.25 1.82 2.25
CA VAL A 45 7.47 2.68 1.35
C VAL A 45 6.72 1.79 0.38
N LEU A 46 5.41 2.02 0.27
CA LEU A 46 4.53 1.33 -0.67
C LEU A 46 4.05 2.34 -1.70
N THR A 47 4.38 2.12 -2.97
CA THR A 47 3.85 2.89 -4.07
C THR A 47 2.78 2.07 -4.77
N VAL A 48 1.56 2.61 -4.84
CA VAL A 48 0.43 2.02 -5.55
C VAL A 48 0.17 2.83 -6.81
N ILE A 49 0.15 2.16 -7.95
CA ILE A 49 -0.02 2.75 -9.27
C ILE A 49 -1.34 2.27 -9.85
N VAL A 50 -2.22 3.20 -10.22
CA VAL A 50 -3.56 2.92 -10.78
C VAL A 50 -3.93 3.94 -11.86
N PRO A 51 -4.87 3.62 -12.76
CA PRO A 51 -5.48 4.58 -13.66
C PRO A 51 -6.15 5.74 -12.90
N ILE A 52 -6.09 6.94 -13.49
CA ILE A 52 -6.68 8.14 -12.88
C ILE A 52 -8.17 7.99 -12.59
N SER A 53 -8.88 7.19 -13.40
CA SER A 53 -10.31 6.89 -13.25
C SER A 53 -10.65 6.14 -11.96
N ALA A 54 -9.74 5.30 -11.47
CA ALA A 54 -9.94 4.50 -10.26
C ALA A 54 -9.31 5.15 -9.01
N GLY A 55 -8.46 6.17 -9.20
CA GLY A 55 -7.60 6.69 -8.13
C GLY A 55 -8.33 7.19 -6.89
N GLU A 56 -9.44 7.92 -7.02
CA GLU A 56 -10.18 8.43 -5.87
C GLU A 56 -10.74 7.29 -5.00
N VAL A 57 -11.32 6.27 -5.63
CA VAL A 57 -11.95 5.14 -4.92
C VAL A 57 -10.87 4.27 -4.26
N VAL A 58 -9.80 3.97 -4.99
CA VAL A 58 -8.65 3.21 -4.47
C VAL A 58 -7.99 3.93 -3.30
N LEU A 59 -7.75 5.23 -3.40
CA LEU A 59 -7.15 6.01 -2.31
C LEU A 59 -8.01 5.96 -1.04
N LYS A 60 -9.34 6.10 -1.17
CA LYS A 60 -10.26 6.01 -0.02
C LYS A 60 -10.23 4.64 0.64
N GLU A 61 -10.24 3.56 -0.12
CA GLU A 61 -10.13 2.20 0.41
C GLU A 61 -8.80 1.99 1.14
N LEU A 62 -7.67 2.42 0.55
CA LEU A 62 -6.35 2.26 1.17
C LEU A 62 -6.16 3.15 2.41
N MET A 63 -6.71 4.36 2.41
CA MET A 63 -6.70 5.26 3.57
C MET A 63 -7.40 4.66 4.79
N SER A 64 -8.36 3.74 4.59
CA SER A 64 -9.03 3.01 5.69
C SER A 64 -8.08 2.13 6.50
N LEU A 65 -6.87 1.86 5.98
CA LEU A 65 -5.83 1.06 6.64
C LEU A 65 -4.93 1.88 7.58
N THR A 66 -5.19 3.17 7.76
CA THR A 66 -4.51 3.98 8.78
C THR A 66 -4.78 3.38 10.18
N PRO A 67 -3.76 3.17 11.05
CA PRO A 67 -2.39 3.68 10.96
C PRO A 67 -1.37 2.70 10.34
N LEU A 68 -1.76 1.52 9.89
CA LEU A 68 -0.83 0.53 9.30
C LEU A 68 -0.24 1.03 7.97
N LEU A 69 -1.06 1.74 7.19
CA LEU A 69 -0.70 2.34 5.93
C LEU A 69 -0.97 3.85 5.99
N ASN A 70 0.09 4.65 6.02
CA ASN A 70 -0.01 6.10 6.14
C ASN A 70 0.27 6.76 4.79
N PHE A 71 -0.68 7.52 4.28
CA PHE A 71 -0.49 8.28 3.04
C PHE A 71 0.63 9.32 3.17
N LYS A 72 1.49 9.41 2.16
CA LYS A 72 2.56 10.41 2.09
C LYS A 72 2.29 11.45 1.02
N ASN A 73 2.11 11.01 -0.22
CA ASN A 73 1.90 11.90 -1.34
C ASN A 73 1.12 11.19 -2.45
N SER A 74 0.73 11.97 -3.45
CA SER A 74 0.32 11.46 -4.75
C SER A 74 1.03 12.22 -5.86
N SER A 75 1.19 11.56 -6.99
CA SER A 75 1.65 12.18 -8.22
C SER A 75 0.87 11.63 -9.41
N VAL A 76 0.76 12.45 -10.46
CA VAL A 76 0.27 12.02 -11.77
C VAL A 76 1.50 11.73 -12.61
N ASP A 77 1.62 10.51 -13.12
CA ASP A 77 2.67 10.14 -14.04
C ASP A 77 2.22 10.31 -15.49
N ALA A 78 3.19 10.30 -16.41
CA ALA A 78 2.90 10.38 -17.84
C ALA A 78 1.97 9.23 -18.28
N THR A 79 1.10 9.56 -19.22
CA THR A 79 0.15 8.65 -19.87
C THR A 79 0.83 7.34 -20.29
N ASP A 80 0.20 6.21 -19.97
CA ASP A 80 0.71 4.87 -20.25
C ASP A 80 0.74 4.54 -21.76
N GLU A 81 1.23 3.35 -22.11
CA GLU A 81 1.30 2.89 -23.51
C GLU A 81 -0.07 2.80 -24.22
N ARG A 82 -1.18 2.85 -23.46
CA ARG A 82 -2.55 2.80 -23.94
C ARG A 82 -3.21 4.18 -23.99
N GLY A 83 -2.53 5.24 -23.59
CA GLY A 83 -3.12 6.57 -23.56
C GLY A 83 -3.90 6.88 -22.28
N VAL A 84 -3.69 6.12 -21.19
CA VAL A 84 -4.36 6.31 -19.90
C VAL A 84 -3.46 7.05 -18.93
N ASP A 85 -3.96 8.14 -18.33
CA ASP A 85 -3.24 8.85 -17.28
C ASP A 85 -3.19 8.02 -16.00
N ILE A 86 -2.00 7.96 -15.39
CA ILE A 86 -1.72 7.14 -14.22
C ILE A 86 -1.56 8.01 -12.97
N LEU A 87 -2.09 7.52 -11.85
CA LEU A 87 -1.84 8.03 -10.51
C LEU A 87 -0.92 7.10 -9.73
N ASN A 88 0.06 7.70 -9.08
CA ASN A 88 0.90 7.05 -8.08
C ASN A 88 0.52 7.57 -6.69
N PHE A 89 0.36 6.65 -5.76
CA PHE A 89 0.15 6.94 -4.35
C PHE A 89 1.29 6.35 -3.53
N ASP A 90 2.05 7.20 -2.85
CA ASP A 90 3.06 6.74 -1.91
C ASP A 90 2.48 6.66 -0.51
N PHE A 91 2.69 5.52 0.13
CA PHE A 91 2.34 5.25 1.50
C PHE A 91 3.56 4.81 2.30
N THR A 92 3.51 5.01 3.61
CA THR A 92 4.43 4.37 4.55
C THR A 92 3.70 3.25 5.26
N LEU A 93 4.20 2.03 5.06
CA LEU A 93 3.95 0.92 5.96
C LEU A 93 4.67 1.20 7.27
N ASP A 94 3.93 1.14 8.38
CA ASP A 94 4.50 1.20 9.72
C ASP A 94 3.96 0.04 10.55
N PHE A 95 4.79 -0.99 10.69
CA PHE A 95 4.47 -2.16 11.51
C PHE A 95 5.33 -2.15 12.76
N MET A 96 4.67 -2.15 13.90
CA MET A 96 5.28 -2.67 15.11
C MET A 96 5.31 -4.20 14.96
N ARG A 97 6.51 -4.77 14.85
CA ARG A 97 6.73 -6.18 15.15
C ARG A 97 6.43 -6.33 16.64
N SER A 98 5.15 -6.56 16.97
CA SER A 98 4.79 -7.07 18.29
C SER A 98 5.71 -8.25 18.54
N CYS A 99 6.44 -8.22 19.67
CA CYS A 99 7.30 -9.31 20.12
C CYS A 99 6.48 -10.60 20.31
N LEU A 100 6.07 -11.24 19.23
CA LEU A 100 5.30 -12.46 19.21
C LEU A 100 6.06 -13.48 18.38
N GLU A 101 6.88 -14.19 19.17
CA GLU A 101 7.37 -15.55 18.99
C GLU A 101 8.47 -15.69 17.94
N ASP A 102 9.68 -15.29 18.35
CA ASP A 102 10.83 -16.18 18.19
C ASP A 102 10.41 -17.57 18.71
N GLU A 103 10.12 -18.49 17.79
CA GLU A 103 10.42 -19.91 18.02
C GLU A 103 11.93 -20.15 17.90
#